data_AF-A0A2P4XYX0-F1
#
_entry.id   AF-A0A2P4XYX0-F1
#
_cell.length_a   1.000
_cell.length_b   1.000
_cell.length_c   1.000
_cell.angle_alpha   90.00
_cell.angle_beta   90.00
_cell.angle_gamma   90.00
#
_symmetry.space_group_name_H-M   'P 1'
#
loop_
_entity.id
_entity.type
_entity.pdbx_description
1 polymer ?
#
loop_
_entity_poly.entity_id
_entity_poly.type
_entity_poly.pdbx_seq_one_letter_code
_entity_poly.pdbx_strand_id
1 'polypeptide(L)'
;MKSTKFVASSNKYGGGASFSSASSSSSSSSSMLLKNLEKALAQRDELQETNNRLQEANGELESSVEDLQNQHESLQMENRTLLDKLQNGNHLQQEKFRLELRSVQQQLSHTQEQMLVYQEENFQLRAQLAAKDEQLAKEKAKLQEDTHKQLEYLQRQVEDEVRQGSKDSMERMATEKAALEAQVAELTAQKKQWDVERDMMNNRLSQAQSQQVQLQDETVKSQAAQNSRVQELLARVQQLESESRVLKQQAEGFHSERQHLEDLLASKEQEMNQLQSAKNDQEYAALSELFKEFMNDIYFHFQDAFDEDTEFTGKEIVMAIRKILKQNTMDILAKLEEFYHQQALHRQ
;
A
#
# COMPACT_ATOMS: atom_id res chain seq x y z
N MET A 1 120.38 37.00 -61.73
CA MET A 1 121.56 36.20 -61.36
C MET A 1 121.84 35.18 -62.46
N LYS A 2 123.13 34.95 -62.72
CA LYS A 2 123.78 34.03 -63.68
C LYS A 2 124.07 34.59 -65.08
N SER A 3 125.34 34.96 -65.17
CA SER A 3 126.17 35.37 -66.30
C SER A 3 127.03 34.17 -66.71
N THR A 4 127.23 33.95 -68.01
CA THR A 4 128.25 33.07 -68.60
C THR A 4 128.64 33.69 -69.95
N LYS A 5 129.71 34.48 -70.01
CA LYS A 5 131.15 34.16 -70.19
C LYS A 5 131.54 33.74 -71.61
N PHE A 6 132.31 34.65 -72.22
CA PHE A 6 133.22 34.52 -73.36
C PHE A 6 134.05 33.23 -73.38
N VAL A 7 134.32 32.73 -74.60
CA VAL A 7 135.61 32.14 -74.96
C VAL A 7 135.99 32.64 -76.36
N ALA A 8 137.05 33.44 -76.42
CA ALA A 8 137.80 33.76 -77.63
C ALA A 8 139.03 32.84 -77.67
N SER A 9 139.37 32.30 -78.84
CA SER A 9 140.62 31.56 -79.05
C SER A 9 141.31 32.05 -80.31
N SER A 10 142.39 32.81 -80.08
CA SER A 10 143.46 33.16 -81.01
C SER A 10 144.48 32.02 -81.11
N ASN A 11 145.02 31.74 -82.30
CA ASN A 11 146.44 31.42 -82.57
C ASN A 11 146.60 31.15 -84.09
N LYS A 12 147.47 31.81 -84.88
CA LYS A 12 148.94 32.02 -84.80
C LYS A 12 149.73 30.88 -85.48
N TYR A 13 150.04 31.06 -86.77
CA TYR A 13 151.22 30.60 -87.53
C TYR A 13 151.28 31.46 -88.81
N GLY A 14 152.36 32.09 -89.28
CA GLY A 14 153.77 32.06 -88.88
C GLY A 14 154.65 31.43 -89.98
N GLY A 15 155.45 32.25 -90.68
CA GLY A 15 156.59 31.82 -91.52
C GLY A 15 156.36 32.05 -93.03
N GLY A 16 157.30 32.57 -93.82
CA GLY A 16 158.72 32.83 -93.63
C GLY A 16 159.37 32.82 -95.01
N ALA A 17 160.14 33.86 -95.33
CA ALA A 17 160.68 34.13 -96.65
C ALA A 17 161.96 33.33 -96.98
N SER A 18 162.30 33.37 -98.29
CA SER A 18 163.65 33.35 -98.88
C SER A 18 164.28 31.99 -99.23
N PHE A 19 164.50 31.81 -100.53
CA PHE A 19 165.75 31.23 -101.03
C PHE A 19 166.21 31.98 -102.29
N SER A 20 167.43 32.50 -102.21
CA SER A 20 168.23 33.03 -103.30
C SER A 20 169.26 31.98 -103.71
N SER A 21 169.48 31.76 -105.01
CA SER A 21 170.83 31.54 -105.55
C SER A 21 170.84 31.76 -107.06
N ALA A 22 171.79 32.56 -107.51
CA ALA A 22 172.16 32.78 -108.89
C ALA A 22 173.54 32.13 -109.12
N SER A 23 173.71 31.40 -110.23
CA SER A 23 174.99 31.12 -110.90
C SER A 23 174.70 30.17 -112.08
N SER A 24 174.63 30.69 -113.31
CA SER A 24 175.73 30.68 -114.30
C SER A 24 175.92 29.32 -115.01
N SER A 25 175.45 29.21 -116.25
CA SER A 25 176.27 28.75 -117.39
C SER A 25 175.43 28.70 -118.66
N SER A 26 176.01 29.30 -119.69
CA SER A 26 175.53 29.56 -121.04
C SER A 26 175.25 28.30 -121.86
N SER A 27 173.99 28.09 -122.23
CA SER A 27 173.46 27.70 -123.55
C SER A 27 172.05 27.11 -123.35
N SER A 28 171.08 27.51 -124.17
CA SER A 28 169.67 27.03 -124.15
C SER A 28 168.64 27.78 -123.27
N SER A 29 168.67 29.12 -123.26
CA SER A 29 167.70 30.00 -122.56
C SER A 29 166.22 29.77 -122.91
N SER A 30 165.89 29.18 -124.06
CA SER A 30 164.50 28.93 -124.46
C SER A 30 163.85 27.75 -123.71
N SER A 31 164.64 26.73 -123.33
CA SER A 31 164.09 25.51 -122.71
C SER A 31 163.68 25.74 -121.24
N MET A 32 164.46 26.49 -120.47
CA MET A 32 164.10 26.83 -119.09
C MET A 32 162.93 27.82 -119.02
N LEU A 33 162.84 28.76 -119.96
CA LEU A 33 161.69 29.65 -120.07
C LEU A 33 160.41 28.86 -120.41
N LEU A 34 160.47 27.91 -121.35
CA LEU A 34 159.34 27.03 -121.65
C LEU A 34 158.95 26.17 -120.46
N LYS A 35 159.90 25.58 -119.74
CA LYS A 35 159.61 24.77 -118.55
C LYS A 35 159.05 25.60 -117.38
N ASN A 36 159.50 26.85 -117.25
CA ASN A 36 158.92 27.79 -116.30
C ASN A 36 157.52 28.26 -116.72
N LEU A 37 157.28 28.47 -118.02
CA LEU A 37 155.95 28.76 -118.55
C LEU A 37 155.00 27.58 -118.38
N GLU A 38 155.45 26.35 -118.64
CA GLU A 38 154.68 25.13 -118.43
C GLU A 38 154.35 24.92 -116.94
N LYS A 39 155.31 25.16 -116.05
CA LYS A 39 155.07 25.13 -114.60
C LYS A 39 154.11 26.23 -114.15
N ALA A 40 154.22 27.44 -114.71
CA ALA A 40 153.31 28.54 -114.41
C ALA A 40 151.89 28.29 -114.94
N LEU A 41 151.75 27.66 -116.12
CA LEU A 41 150.47 27.23 -116.66
C LEU A 41 149.85 26.12 -115.82
N ALA A 42 150.62 25.10 -115.44
CA ALA A 42 150.15 24.04 -114.53
C ALA A 42 149.74 24.60 -113.16
N GLN A 43 150.51 25.55 -112.61
CA GLN A 43 150.14 26.25 -111.37
C GLN A 43 148.88 27.10 -111.52
N ARG A 44 148.69 27.78 -112.67
CA ARG A 44 147.47 28.51 -112.96
C ARG A 44 146.27 27.57 -113.04
N ASP A 45 146.44 26.39 -113.65
CA ASP A 45 145.37 25.40 -113.79
C ASP A 45 145.02 24.78 -112.42
N GLU A 46 146.01 24.51 -111.56
CA GLU A 46 145.80 24.08 -110.16
C GLU A 46 145.13 25.18 -109.30
N LEU A 47 145.53 26.44 -109.48
CA LEU A 47 144.86 27.58 -108.85
C LEU A 47 143.43 27.74 -109.37
N GLN A 48 143.18 27.49 -110.65
CA GLN A 48 141.83 27.55 -111.22
C GLN A 48 140.96 26.42 -110.68
N GLU A 49 141.49 25.20 -110.54
CA GLU A 49 140.76 24.07 -109.95
C GLU A 49 140.47 24.32 -108.46
N THR A 50 141.44 24.80 -107.70
CA THR A 50 141.22 25.16 -106.28
C THR A 50 140.24 26.30 -106.12
N ASN A 51 140.26 27.31 -107.01
CA ASN A 51 139.28 28.39 -107.00
C ASN A 51 137.87 27.88 -107.35
N ASN A 52 137.75 26.97 -108.33
CA ASN A 52 136.46 26.33 -108.63
C ASN A 52 135.94 25.52 -107.44
N ARG A 53 136.80 24.71 -106.78
CA ARG A 53 136.41 23.97 -105.57
C ARG A 53 136.03 24.89 -104.40
N LEU A 54 136.74 26.01 -104.22
CA LEU A 54 136.39 27.01 -103.21
C LEU A 54 135.07 27.70 -103.55
N GLN A 55 134.79 27.95 -104.83
CA GLN A 55 133.52 28.52 -105.27
C GLN A 55 132.36 27.55 -105.06
N GLU A 56 132.53 26.27 -105.37
CA GLU A 56 131.57 25.21 -105.07
C GLU A 56 131.33 25.08 -103.55
N ALA A 57 132.40 25.03 -102.75
CA ALA A 57 132.30 24.98 -101.28
C ALA A 57 131.64 26.23 -100.69
N ASN A 58 131.90 27.42 -101.25
CA ASN A 58 131.21 28.65 -100.87
C ASN A 58 129.72 28.59 -101.24
N GLY A 59 129.38 28.08 -102.42
CA GLY A 59 127.98 27.90 -102.82
C GLY A 59 127.24 26.89 -101.94
N GLU A 60 127.88 25.79 -101.55
CA GLU A 60 127.34 24.83 -100.58
C GLU A 60 127.16 25.45 -99.19
N LEU A 61 128.13 26.25 -98.73
CA LEU A 61 128.04 26.98 -97.47
C LEU A 61 126.91 28.03 -97.50
N GLU A 62 126.76 28.77 -98.59
CA GLU A 62 125.66 29.72 -98.78
C GLU A 62 124.31 29.02 -98.74
N SER A 63 124.14 27.91 -99.48
CA SER A 63 122.93 27.08 -99.42
C SER A 63 122.67 26.54 -98.01
N SER A 64 123.70 26.08 -97.30
CA SER A 64 123.55 25.61 -95.92
C SER A 64 123.17 26.74 -94.96
N VAL A 65 123.66 27.96 -95.18
CA VAL A 65 123.30 29.14 -94.38
C VAL A 65 121.85 29.52 -94.65
N GLU A 66 121.40 29.52 -95.90
CA GLU A 66 120.01 29.78 -96.27
C GLU A 66 119.06 28.73 -95.65
N ASP A 67 119.40 27.45 -95.71
CA ASP A 67 118.62 26.38 -95.08
C ASP A 67 118.53 26.55 -93.56
N LEU A 68 119.64 26.89 -92.91
CA LEU A 68 119.65 27.17 -91.46
C LEU A 68 118.85 28.43 -91.11
N GLN A 69 118.87 29.47 -91.95
CA GLN A 69 118.05 30.66 -91.78
C GLN A 69 116.56 30.33 -91.91
N ASN A 70 116.18 29.57 -92.95
CA ASN A 70 114.80 29.10 -93.14
C ASN A 70 114.31 28.25 -91.96
N GLN A 71 115.15 27.34 -91.44
CA GLN A 71 114.85 26.57 -90.24
C GLN A 71 114.71 27.45 -89.00
N HIS A 72 115.57 28.46 -88.85
CA HIS A 72 115.50 29.41 -87.74
C HIS A 72 114.20 30.20 -87.76
N GLU A 73 113.80 30.74 -88.91
CA GLU A 73 112.55 31.47 -89.07
C GLU A 73 111.34 30.58 -88.81
N SER A 74 111.35 29.34 -89.31
CA SER A 74 110.29 28.35 -89.07
C SER A 74 110.13 28.04 -87.58
N LEU A 75 111.22 27.76 -86.87
CA LEU A 75 111.22 27.50 -85.43
C LEU A 75 110.79 28.74 -84.64
N GLN A 76 111.19 29.94 -85.07
CA GLN A 76 110.79 31.19 -84.42
C GLN A 76 109.27 31.42 -84.56
N MET A 77 108.71 31.16 -85.74
CA MET A 77 107.27 31.24 -85.97
C MET A 77 106.48 30.18 -85.20
N GLU A 78 107.00 28.95 -85.12
CA GLU A 78 106.40 27.90 -84.29
C GLU A 78 106.43 28.27 -82.81
N ASN A 79 107.56 28.78 -82.30
CA ASN A 79 107.68 29.20 -80.90
C ASN A 79 106.69 30.32 -80.57
N ARG A 80 106.56 31.32 -81.45
CA ARG A 80 105.55 32.37 -81.32
C ARG A 80 104.13 31.81 -81.31
N THR A 81 103.83 30.87 -82.20
CA THR A 81 102.52 30.21 -82.27
C THR A 81 102.22 29.41 -80.99
N LEU A 82 103.21 28.71 -80.44
CA LEU A 82 103.08 27.98 -79.18
C LEU A 82 102.89 28.91 -77.99
N LEU A 83 103.61 30.03 -77.94
CA LEU A 83 103.42 31.06 -76.91
C LEU A 83 102.02 31.67 -76.98
N ASP A 84 101.53 32.00 -78.18
CA ASP A 84 100.16 32.52 -78.36
C ASP A 84 99.11 31.49 -77.93
N LYS A 85 99.28 30.21 -78.29
CA LYS A 85 98.40 29.12 -77.84
C LYS A 85 98.43 28.95 -76.32
N LEU A 86 99.60 29.02 -75.69
CA LEU A 86 99.75 28.90 -74.25
C LEU A 86 99.09 30.08 -73.52
N GLN A 87 99.33 31.31 -73.99
CA GLN A 87 98.76 32.51 -73.41
C GLN A 87 97.24 32.55 -73.57
N ASN A 88 96.72 32.26 -74.77
CA ASN A 88 95.28 32.21 -75.03
C ASN A 88 94.61 31.05 -74.28
N GLY A 89 95.25 29.88 -74.24
CA GLY A 89 94.75 28.72 -73.50
C GLY A 89 94.66 29.00 -71.99
N ASN A 90 95.70 29.62 -71.41
CA ASN A 90 95.71 30.00 -70.00
C ASN A 90 94.64 31.06 -69.71
N HIS A 91 94.52 32.10 -70.55
CA HIS A 91 93.49 33.12 -70.39
C HIS A 91 92.08 32.55 -70.49
N LEU A 92 91.81 31.66 -71.44
CA LEU A 92 90.52 31.01 -71.59
C LEU A 92 90.19 30.11 -70.38
N GLN A 93 91.19 29.40 -69.85
CA GLN A 93 91.01 28.60 -68.65
C GLN A 93 90.74 29.46 -67.41
N GLN A 94 91.43 30.61 -67.27
CA GLN A 94 91.17 31.57 -66.20
C GLN A 94 89.75 32.16 -66.29
N GLU A 95 89.29 32.56 -67.48
CA GLU A 95 87.92 33.06 -67.66
C GLU A 95 86.89 31.96 -67.37
N LYS A 96 87.15 30.70 -67.76
CA LYS A 96 86.28 29.58 -67.41
C LYS A 96 86.16 29.42 -65.89
N PHE A 97 87.27 29.39 -65.16
CA PHE A 97 87.24 29.32 -63.69
C PHE A 97 86.55 30.54 -63.06
N ARG A 98 86.74 31.74 -63.63
CA ARG A 98 86.07 32.95 -63.16
C ARG A 98 84.55 32.87 -63.32
N LEU A 99 84.08 32.36 -64.46
CA LEU A 99 82.65 32.17 -64.71
C LEU A 99 82.05 31.06 -63.85
N GLU A 100 82.75 29.94 -63.66
CA GLU A 100 82.33 28.87 -62.75
C GLU A 100 82.24 29.37 -61.31
N LEU A 101 83.25 30.11 -60.82
CA LEU A 101 83.23 30.71 -59.50
C LEU A 101 82.05 31.68 -59.33
N ARG A 102 81.80 32.52 -60.32
CA ARG A 102 80.65 33.43 -60.32
C ARG A 102 79.32 32.68 -60.29
N SER A 103 79.20 31.60 -61.06
CA SER A 103 78.00 30.75 -61.09
C SER A 103 77.75 30.11 -59.71
N VAL A 104 78.77 29.51 -59.10
CA VAL A 104 78.67 28.92 -57.76
C VAL A 104 78.34 29.98 -56.72
N GLN A 105 78.95 31.17 -56.79
CA GLN A 105 78.64 32.27 -55.87
C GLN A 105 77.19 32.74 -56.00
N GLN A 106 76.66 32.81 -57.23
CA GLN A 106 75.26 33.16 -57.48
C GLN A 106 74.31 32.08 -56.96
N GLN A 107 74.62 30.80 -57.18
CA GLN A 107 73.85 29.68 -56.63
C GLN A 107 73.84 29.70 -55.11
N LEU A 108 74.99 29.91 -54.47
CA LEU A 108 75.11 30.02 -53.02
C LEU A 108 74.27 31.18 -52.46
N SER A 109 74.36 32.36 -53.08
CA SER A 109 73.55 33.54 -52.71
C SER A 109 72.05 33.21 -52.81
N HIS A 110 71.64 32.59 -53.91
CA HIS A 110 70.24 32.22 -54.12
C HIS A 110 69.74 31.20 -53.09
N THR A 111 70.54 30.17 -52.77
CA THR A 111 70.19 29.18 -51.74
C THR A 111 70.15 29.81 -50.35
N GLN A 112 71.03 30.77 -50.04
CA GLN A 112 71.00 31.50 -48.77
C GLN A 112 69.72 32.35 -48.65
N GLU A 113 69.33 33.07 -49.70
CA GLU A 113 68.08 33.83 -49.74
C GLU A 113 66.86 32.93 -49.56
N GLN A 114 66.79 31.81 -50.30
CA GLN A 114 65.69 30.84 -50.15
C GLN A 114 65.62 30.27 -48.73
N MET A 115 66.77 29.95 -48.12
CA MET A 115 66.83 29.45 -46.75
C MET A 115 66.31 30.47 -45.74
N LEU A 116 66.62 31.76 -45.92
CA LEU A 116 66.07 32.82 -45.09
C LEU A 116 64.54 32.91 -45.22
N VAL A 117 64.02 32.87 -46.45
CA VAL A 117 62.56 32.88 -46.70
C VAL A 117 61.88 31.70 -46.03
N TYR A 118 62.42 30.48 -46.18
CA TYR A 118 61.86 29.30 -45.52
C TYR A 118 61.92 29.40 -44.00
N GLN A 119 62.98 30.01 -43.44
CA GLN A 119 63.10 30.22 -42.00
C GLN A 119 62.04 31.20 -41.49
N GLU A 120 61.80 32.30 -42.22
CA GLU A 120 60.73 33.26 -41.91
C GLU A 120 59.35 32.63 -42.02
N GLU A 121 59.07 31.87 -43.09
CA GLU A 121 57.82 31.12 -43.24
C GLU A 121 57.61 30.13 -42.09
N ASN A 122 58.66 29.39 -41.69
CA ASN A 122 58.56 28.46 -40.57
C ASN A 122 58.28 29.18 -39.25
N PHE A 123 58.91 30.34 -39.03
CA PHE A 123 58.65 31.17 -37.87
C PHE A 123 57.19 31.68 -37.85
N GLN A 124 56.70 32.17 -38.98
CA GLN A 124 55.31 32.61 -39.13
C GLN A 124 54.31 31.46 -38.91
N LEU A 125 54.57 30.28 -39.48
CA LEU A 125 53.73 29.11 -39.29
C LEU A 125 53.71 28.67 -37.82
N ARG A 126 54.86 28.65 -37.14
CA ARG A 126 54.93 28.35 -35.70
C ARG A 126 54.17 29.37 -34.87
N ALA A 127 54.27 30.66 -35.19
CA ALA A 127 53.53 31.71 -34.51
C ALA A 127 52.01 31.56 -34.72
N GLN A 128 51.57 31.26 -35.94
CA GLN A 128 50.16 30.98 -36.23
C GLN A 128 49.64 29.75 -35.49
N LEU A 129 50.44 28.67 -35.44
CA LEU A 129 50.10 27.44 -34.74
C LEU A 129 49.96 27.71 -33.23
N ALA A 130 50.89 28.45 -32.63
CA ALA A 130 50.81 28.86 -31.23
C ALA A 130 49.57 29.73 -30.94
N ALA A 131 49.23 30.68 -31.83
CA ALA A 131 48.02 31.50 -31.69
C ALA A 131 46.73 30.67 -31.78
N LYS A 132 46.71 29.66 -32.67
CA LYS A 132 45.58 28.72 -32.78
C LYS A 132 45.46 27.83 -31.55
N ASP A 133 46.58 27.33 -31.01
CA ASP A 133 46.58 26.54 -29.78
C ASP A 133 46.10 27.37 -28.58
N GLU A 134 46.49 28.64 -28.47
CA GLU A 134 46.00 29.55 -27.44
C GLU A 134 44.50 29.81 -27.57
N GLN A 135 44.01 30.00 -28.81
CA GLN A 135 42.57 30.16 -29.08
C GLN A 135 41.79 28.90 -28.67
N LEU A 136 42.27 27.71 -29.06
CA LEU A 136 41.66 26.44 -28.70
C LEU A 136 41.66 26.22 -27.18
N ALA A 137 42.74 26.60 -26.48
CA ALA A 137 42.81 26.52 -25.03
C ALA A 137 41.75 27.43 -24.36
N LYS A 138 41.58 28.67 -24.86
CA LYS A 138 40.54 29.60 -24.39
C LYS A 138 39.13 29.09 -24.64
N GLU A 139 38.85 28.59 -25.84
CA GLU A 139 37.54 28.02 -26.20
C GLU A 139 37.23 26.78 -25.35
N LYS A 140 38.22 25.90 -25.14
CA LYS A 140 38.07 24.73 -24.26
C LYS A 140 37.77 25.14 -22.82
N ALA A 141 38.51 26.12 -22.27
CA ALA A 141 38.28 26.62 -20.91
C ALA A 141 36.90 27.24 -20.77
N LYS A 142 36.47 28.05 -21.75
CA LYS A 142 35.13 28.65 -21.76
C LYS A 142 34.03 27.58 -21.81
N LEU A 143 34.17 26.58 -22.67
CA LEU A 143 33.20 25.48 -22.76
C LEU A 143 33.12 24.69 -21.45
N GLN A 144 34.26 24.42 -20.81
CA GLN A 144 34.30 23.79 -19.49
C GLN A 144 33.63 24.65 -18.40
N GLU A 145 33.83 25.97 -18.42
CA GLU A 145 33.18 26.88 -17.47
C GLU A 145 31.66 26.95 -17.71
N ASP A 146 31.22 27.08 -18.96
CA ASP A 146 29.81 27.16 -19.33
C ASP A 146 29.07 25.85 -18.98
N THR A 147 29.68 24.71 -19.29
CA THR A 147 29.13 23.40 -18.90
C THR A 147 29.08 23.22 -17.38
N HIS A 148 30.09 23.68 -16.65
CA HIS A 148 30.08 23.62 -15.19
C HIS A 148 28.99 24.51 -14.59
N LYS A 149 28.83 25.75 -15.09
CA LYS A 149 27.75 26.65 -14.69
C LYS A 149 26.36 26.05 -14.97
N GLN A 150 26.19 25.40 -16.12
CA GLN A 150 24.94 24.75 -16.48
C GLN A 150 24.63 23.56 -15.56
N LEU A 151 25.63 22.76 -15.21
CA LEU A 151 25.49 21.67 -14.25
C LEU A 151 25.15 22.19 -12.85
N GLU A 152 25.83 23.24 -12.38
CA GLU A 152 25.51 23.87 -11.08
C GLU A 152 24.10 24.44 -11.06
N TYR A 153 23.66 25.08 -12.15
CA TYR A 153 22.31 25.61 -12.27
C TYR A 153 21.26 24.49 -12.19
N LEU A 154 21.45 23.42 -12.98
CA LEU A 154 20.56 22.26 -12.96
C LEU A 154 20.56 21.56 -11.60
N GLN A 155 21.72 21.42 -10.97
CA GLN A 155 21.83 20.85 -9.62
C GLN A 155 21.03 21.67 -8.61
N ARG A 156 21.22 23.00 -8.58
CA ARG A 156 20.45 23.89 -7.69
C ARG A 156 18.95 23.80 -7.97
N GLN A 157 18.56 23.77 -9.25
CA GLN A 157 17.15 23.65 -9.63
C GLN A 157 16.54 22.34 -9.10
N VAL A 158 17.22 21.20 -9.27
CA VAL A 158 16.76 19.91 -8.76
C VAL A 158 16.71 19.90 -7.23
N GLU A 159 17.71 20.45 -6.56
CA GLU A 159 17.72 20.58 -5.10
C GLU A 159 16.55 21.43 -4.59
N ASP A 160 16.26 22.55 -5.26
CA ASP A 160 15.12 23.42 -4.93
C ASP A 160 13.78 22.76 -5.22
N GLU A 161 13.63 22.06 -6.35
CA GLU A 161 12.43 21.30 -6.70
C GLU A 161 12.16 20.16 -5.70
N VAL A 162 13.20 19.43 -5.28
CA VAL A 162 13.08 18.38 -4.25
C VAL A 162 12.72 18.99 -2.89
N ARG A 163 13.38 20.09 -2.51
CA ARG A 163 13.09 20.77 -1.24
C ARG A 163 11.67 21.32 -1.21
N GLN A 164 11.23 21.96 -2.29
CA GLN A 164 9.88 22.49 -2.41
C GLN A 164 8.86 21.37 -2.48
N GLY A 165 9.09 20.33 -3.27
CA GLY A 165 8.22 19.15 -3.35
C GLY A 165 8.08 18.42 -2.01
N SER A 166 9.16 18.31 -1.24
CA SER A 166 9.13 17.77 0.12
C SER A 166 8.32 18.66 1.07
N LYS A 167 8.51 19.99 1.00
CA LYS A 167 7.75 20.95 1.79
C LYS A 167 6.25 20.90 1.46
N ASP A 168 5.89 20.92 0.18
CA ASP A 168 4.50 20.84 -0.27
C ASP A 168 3.85 19.51 0.13
N SER A 169 4.60 18.40 0.03
CA SER A 169 4.11 17.09 0.48
C SER A 169 3.91 17.06 2.00
N MET A 170 4.80 17.65 2.77
CA MET A 170 4.69 17.73 4.23
C MET A 170 3.51 18.62 4.64
N GLU A 171 3.31 19.76 3.97
CA GLU A 171 2.16 20.64 4.18
C GLU A 171 0.84 19.90 3.86
N ARG A 172 0.77 19.18 2.73
CA ARG A 172 -0.41 18.34 2.42
C ARG A 172 -0.67 17.29 3.48
N MET A 173 0.34 16.52 3.87
CA MET A 173 0.23 15.51 4.93
C MET A 173 -0.21 16.14 6.26
N ALA A 174 0.29 17.33 6.60
CA ALA A 174 -0.12 18.05 7.81
C ALA A 174 -1.59 18.48 7.73
N THR A 175 -2.05 19.00 6.59
CA THR A 175 -3.46 19.38 6.40
C THR A 175 -4.40 18.16 6.42
N GLU A 176 -4.01 17.06 5.80
CA GLU A 176 -4.78 15.81 5.81
C GLU A 176 -4.83 15.21 7.21
N LYS A 177 -3.69 15.20 7.92
CA LYS A 177 -3.64 14.78 9.32
C LYS A 177 -4.58 15.63 10.19
N ALA A 178 -4.56 16.96 10.04
CA ALA A 178 -5.45 17.84 10.80
C ALA A 178 -6.94 17.58 10.48
N ALA A 179 -7.28 17.32 9.22
CA ALA A 179 -8.64 16.97 8.81
C ALA A 179 -9.09 15.62 9.41
N LEU A 180 -8.22 14.60 9.40
CA LEU A 180 -8.49 13.31 10.02
C LEU A 180 -8.62 13.42 11.54
N GLU A 181 -7.76 14.19 12.19
CA GLU A 181 -7.86 14.47 13.64
C GLU A 181 -9.19 15.16 13.98
N ALA A 182 -9.64 16.12 13.16
CA ALA A 182 -10.94 16.76 13.33
C ALA A 182 -12.10 15.76 13.16
N GLN A 183 -12.03 14.87 12.15
CA GLN A 183 -13.05 13.83 11.93
C GLN A 183 -13.10 12.82 13.08
N VAL A 184 -11.93 12.42 13.62
CA VAL A 184 -11.85 11.55 14.80
C VAL A 184 -12.44 12.24 16.03
N ALA A 185 -12.17 13.54 16.22
CA ALA A 185 -12.75 14.31 17.32
C ALA A 185 -14.29 14.39 17.19
N GLU A 186 -14.81 14.62 15.99
CA GLU A 186 -16.26 14.65 15.72
C GLU A 186 -16.91 13.30 15.99
N LEU A 187 -16.36 12.19 15.46
CA LEU A 187 -16.88 10.85 15.71
C LEU A 187 -16.82 10.48 17.20
N THR A 188 -15.78 10.92 17.91
CA THR A 188 -15.66 10.72 19.35
C THR A 188 -16.73 11.51 20.12
N ALA A 189 -17.03 12.74 19.69
CA ALA A 189 -18.10 13.55 20.26
C ALA A 189 -19.47 12.93 20.00
N GLN A 190 -19.75 12.48 18.76
CA GLN A 190 -20.97 11.75 18.43
C GLN A 190 -21.11 10.49 19.28
N LYS A 191 -20.05 9.67 19.40
CA LYS A 191 -20.07 8.48 20.26
C LYS A 191 -20.46 8.81 21.71
N LYS A 192 -19.85 9.86 22.29
CA LYS A 192 -20.21 10.32 23.64
C LYS A 192 -21.67 10.74 23.74
N GLN A 193 -22.21 11.40 22.71
CA GLN A 193 -23.62 11.77 22.67
C GLN A 193 -24.52 10.53 22.64
N TRP A 194 -24.20 9.54 21.80
CA TRP A 194 -24.91 8.26 21.76
C TRP A 194 -24.82 7.48 23.08
N ASP A 195 -23.66 7.52 23.76
CA ASP A 195 -23.50 6.93 25.10
C ASP A 195 -24.45 7.59 26.11
N VAL A 196 -24.53 8.93 26.13
CA VAL A 196 -25.45 9.69 27.01
C VAL A 196 -26.92 9.39 26.68
N GLU A 197 -27.30 9.33 25.40
CA GLU A 197 -28.66 8.98 24.97
C GLU A 197 -29.02 7.54 25.37
N ARG A 198 -28.09 6.60 25.21
CA ARG A 198 -28.25 5.21 25.69
C ARG A 198 -28.48 5.18 27.19
N ASP A 199 -27.66 5.88 27.97
CA ASP A 199 -27.80 5.93 29.43
C ASP A 199 -29.15 6.54 29.86
N MET A 200 -29.59 7.60 29.16
CA MET A 200 -30.91 8.21 29.40
C MET A 200 -32.05 7.22 29.12
N MET A 201 -31.99 6.50 27.99
CA MET A 201 -33.00 5.50 27.64
C MET A 201 -32.98 4.31 28.61
N ASN A 202 -31.80 3.87 29.03
CA ASN A 202 -31.64 2.80 30.01
C ASN A 202 -32.19 3.19 31.39
N ASN A 203 -31.97 4.45 31.81
CA ASN A 203 -32.58 5.01 33.01
C ASN A 203 -34.11 5.07 32.91
N ARG A 204 -34.66 5.50 31.76
CA ARG A 204 -36.13 5.48 31.51
C ARG A 204 -36.68 4.05 31.55
N LEU A 205 -35.99 3.09 30.94
CA LEU A 205 -36.39 1.69 30.96
C LEU A 205 -36.39 1.14 32.39
N SER A 206 -35.33 1.43 33.17
CA SER A 206 -35.21 1.04 34.57
C SER A 206 -36.33 1.65 35.43
N GLN A 207 -36.67 2.93 35.20
CA GLN A 207 -37.80 3.58 35.86
C GLN A 207 -39.14 2.93 35.48
N ALA A 208 -39.39 2.68 34.19
CA ALA A 208 -40.61 2.03 33.73
C ALA A 208 -40.73 0.60 34.30
N GLN A 209 -39.63 -0.15 34.34
CA GLN A 209 -39.59 -1.49 34.93
C GLN A 209 -39.84 -1.42 36.44
N SER A 210 -39.27 -0.45 37.16
CA SER A 210 -39.55 -0.23 38.58
C SER A 210 -41.03 0.13 38.82
N GLN A 211 -41.64 0.96 37.98
CA GLN A 211 -43.07 1.29 38.05
C GLN A 211 -43.93 0.05 37.78
N GLN A 212 -43.56 -0.77 36.79
CA GLN A 212 -44.25 -2.03 36.51
C GLN A 212 -44.19 -3.00 37.69
N VAL A 213 -43.02 -3.13 38.34
CA VAL A 213 -42.87 -3.96 39.55
C VAL A 213 -43.72 -3.42 40.70
N GLN A 214 -43.77 -2.09 40.90
CA GLN A 214 -44.63 -1.48 41.91
C GLN A 214 -46.11 -1.76 41.63
N LEU A 215 -46.58 -1.57 40.40
CA LEU A 215 -47.96 -1.87 40.01
C LEU A 215 -48.27 -3.36 40.17
N GLN A 216 -47.35 -4.26 39.82
CA GLN A 216 -47.52 -5.69 40.05
C GLN A 216 -47.62 -6.00 41.55
N ASP A 217 -46.76 -5.44 42.39
CA ASP A 217 -46.81 -5.64 43.84
C ASP A 217 -48.11 -5.07 44.44
N GLU A 218 -48.57 -3.90 44.00
CA GLU A 218 -49.87 -3.35 44.37
C GLU A 218 -51.03 -4.24 43.90
N THR A 219 -50.98 -4.77 42.68
CA THR A 219 -52.01 -5.71 42.19
C THR A 219 -52.00 -6.99 43.01
N VAL A 220 -50.84 -7.55 43.35
CA VAL A 220 -50.72 -8.74 44.19
C VAL A 220 -51.23 -8.47 45.61
N LYS A 221 -50.88 -7.32 46.22
CA LYS A 221 -51.40 -6.92 47.54
C LYS A 221 -52.90 -6.71 47.52
N SER A 222 -53.43 -6.04 46.50
CA SER A 222 -54.87 -5.84 46.30
C SER A 222 -55.58 -7.18 46.11
N GLN A 223 -55.05 -8.06 45.26
CA GLN A 223 -55.56 -9.41 45.05
C GLN A 223 -55.50 -10.23 46.35
N ALA A 224 -54.42 -10.15 47.12
CA ALA A 224 -54.29 -10.82 48.41
C ALA A 224 -55.30 -10.29 49.44
N ALA A 225 -55.53 -8.98 49.50
CA ALA A 225 -56.54 -8.36 50.35
C ALA A 225 -57.97 -8.76 49.94
N GLN A 226 -58.26 -8.79 48.63
CA GLN A 226 -59.53 -9.29 48.11
C GLN A 226 -59.73 -10.78 48.43
N ASN A 227 -58.71 -11.61 48.22
CA ASN A 227 -58.74 -13.03 48.54
C ASN A 227 -58.95 -13.26 50.05
N SER A 228 -58.30 -12.47 50.91
CA SER A 228 -58.52 -12.51 52.35
C SER A 228 -59.97 -12.16 52.71
N ARG A 229 -60.54 -11.12 52.09
CA ARG A 229 -61.95 -10.74 52.27
C ARG A 229 -62.91 -11.83 51.77
N VAL A 230 -62.59 -12.48 50.65
CA VAL A 230 -63.37 -13.62 50.14
C VAL A 230 -63.29 -14.81 51.09
N GLN A 231 -62.11 -15.13 51.62
CA GLN A 231 -61.95 -16.19 52.63
C GLN A 231 -62.74 -15.87 53.92
N GLU A 232 -62.72 -14.63 54.39
CA GLU A 232 -63.50 -14.19 55.54
C GLU A 232 -65.01 -14.34 55.29
N LEU A 233 -65.50 -13.93 54.11
CA LEU A 233 -66.89 -14.12 53.71
C LEU A 233 -67.26 -15.59 53.58
N LEU A 234 -66.41 -16.43 52.99
CA LEU A 234 -66.63 -17.87 52.90
C LEU A 234 -66.70 -18.52 54.28
N ALA A 235 -65.79 -18.14 55.19
CA ALA A 235 -65.83 -18.62 56.58
C ALA A 235 -67.12 -18.17 57.30
N ARG A 236 -67.57 -16.92 57.08
CA ARG A 236 -68.83 -16.39 57.60
C ARG A 236 -70.04 -17.15 57.06
N VAL A 237 -70.05 -17.45 55.76
CA VAL A 237 -71.09 -18.26 55.11
C VAL A 237 -71.10 -19.67 55.68
N GLN A 238 -69.94 -20.33 55.80
CA GLN A 238 -69.83 -21.67 56.36
C GLN A 238 -70.29 -21.73 57.83
N GLN A 239 -70.00 -20.67 58.61
CA GLN A 239 -70.52 -20.51 59.96
C GLN A 239 -72.04 -20.40 59.95
N LEU A 240 -72.62 -19.52 59.13
CA LEU A 240 -74.08 -19.36 59.00
C LEU A 240 -74.77 -20.64 58.50
N GLU A 241 -74.14 -21.39 57.60
CA GLU A 241 -74.64 -22.69 57.17
C GLU A 241 -74.62 -23.71 58.31
N SER A 242 -73.57 -23.73 59.13
CA SER A 242 -73.51 -24.61 60.31
C SER A 242 -74.57 -24.23 61.36
N GLU A 243 -74.76 -22.94 61.62
CA GLU A 243 -75.81 -22.42 62.50
C GLU A 243 -77.21 -22.77 61.96
N SER A 244 -77.42 -22.63 60.65
CA SER A 244 -78.65 -23.03 59.98
C SER A 244 -78.92 -24.53 60.09
N ARG A 245 -77.90 -25.40 59.93
CA ARG A 245 -78.04 -26.85 60.12
C ARG A 245 -78.42 -27.21 61.56
N VAL A 246 -77.79 -26.57 62.54
CA VAL A 246 -78.10 -26.77 63.97
C VAL A 246 -79.54 -26.34 64.27
N LEU A 247 -79.96 -25.17 63.78
CA LEU A 247 -81.33 -24.68 63.92
C LEU A 247 -82.34 -25.61 63.24
N LYS A 248 -81.99 -26.18 62.09
CA LYS A 248 -82.85 -27.13 61.37
C LYS A 248 -83.01 -28.45 62.13
N GLN A 249 -81.92 -29.00 62.69
CA GLN A 249 -81.97 -30.16 63.58
C GLN A 249 -82.79 -29.90 64.85
N GLN A 250 -82.68 -28.71 65.45
CA GLN A 250 -83.53 -28.33 66.59
C GLN A 250 -85.01 -28.27 66.19
N ALA A 251 -85.33 -27.70 65.03
CA ALA A 251 -86.71 -27.64 64.53
C ALA A 251 -87.30 -29.03 64.22
N GLU A 252 -86.49 -29.94 63.67
CA GLU A 252 -86.86 -31.35 63.46
C GLU A 252 -87.06 -32.10 64.79
N GLY A 253 -86.20 -31.84 65.79
CA GLY A 253 -86.36 -32.35 67.16
C GLY A 253 -87.71 -31.93 67.76
N PHE A 254 -88.04 -30.64 67.70
CA PHE A 254 -89.35 -30.15 68.15
C PHE A 254 -90.54 -30.72 67.36
N HIS A 255 -90.38 -30.99 66.06
CA HIS A 255 -91.43 -31.65 65.27
C HIS A 255 -91.66 -33.09 65.74
N SER A 256 -90.58 -33.86 65.94
CA SER A 256 -90.69 -35.25 66.39
C SER A 256 -91.28 -35.37 67.80
N GLU A 257 -90.92 -34.46 68.70
CA GLU A 257 -91.47 -34.40 70.06
C GLU A 257 -92.95 -34.04 70.06
N ARG A 258 -93.38 -33.10 69.20
CA ARG A 258 -94.80 -32.76 69.01
C ARG A 258 -95.60 -33.95 68.49
N GLN A 259 -95.08 -34.67 67.50
CA GLN A 259 -95.76 -35.83 66.90
C GLN A 259 -95.95 -36.96 67.92
N HIS A 260 -94.93 -37.23 68.74
CA HIS A 260 -95.03 -38.22 69.82
C HIS A 260 -96.07 -37.82 70.89
N LEU A 261 -96.19 -36.53 71.21
CA LEU A 261 -97.19 -36.05 72.15
C LEU A 261 -98.61 -36.13 71.58
N GLU A 262 -98.80 -35.85 70.29
CA GLU A 262 -100.09 -36.02 69.60
C GLU A 262 -100.55 -37.49 69.59
N ASP A 263 -99.65 -38.44 69.27
CA ASP A 263 -99.96 -39.87 69.28
C ASP A 263 -100.33 -40.39 70.68
N LEU A 264 -99.65 -39.89 71.72
CA LEU A 264 -99.94 -40.25 73.10
C LEU A 264 -101.30 -39.71 73.58
N LEU A 265 -101.67 -38.50 73.11
CA LEU A 265 -102.97 -37.88 73.39
C LEU A 265 -104.10 -38.66 72.71
N ALA A 266 -103.91 -39.03 71.44
CA ALA A 266 -104.87 -39.84 70.68
C ALA A 266 -105.09 -41.23 71.31
N SER A 267 -104.02 -41.88 71.78
CA SER A 267 -104.12 -43.17 72.49
C SER A 267 -104.93 -43.07 73.79
N LYS A 268 -104.77 -41.97 74.54
CA LYS A 268 -105.50 -41.76 75.80
C LYS A 268 -106.97 -41.35 75.61
N GLU A 269 -107.29 -40.59 74.57
CA GLU A 269 -108.68 -40.29 74.20
C GLU A 269 -109.46 -41.56 73.80
N GLN A 270 -108.81 -42.49 73.10
CA GLN A 270 -109.43 -43.74 72.68
C GLN A 270 -109.72 -44.69 73.86
N GLU A 271 -108.87 -44.68 74.90
CA GLU A 271 -109.06 -45.46 76.14
C GLU A 271 -110.21 -44.88 76.99
N MET A 272 -110.36 -43.55 77.01
CA MET A 272 -111.45 -42.88 77.75
C MET A 272 -112.83 -43.17 77.17
N ASN A 273 -112.96 -43.16 75.83
CA ASN A 273 -114.23 -43.42 75.15
C ASN A 273 -114.74 -44.86 75.35
N GLN A 274 -113.86 -45.85 75.48
CA GLN A 274 -114.26 -47.25 75.73
C GLN A 274 -114.80 -47.47 77.15
N LEU A 275 -114.28 -46.75 78.15
CA LEU A 275 -114.78 -46.84 79.53
C LEU A 275 -116.14 -46.15 79.71
N GLN A 276 -116.44 -45.14 78.89
CA GLN A 276 -117.68 -44.38 78.97
C GLN A 276 -118.87 -45.08 78.31
N SER A 277 -118.63 -45.87 77.25
CA SER A 277 -119.70 -46.67 76.62
C SER A 277 -120.12 -47.87 77.49
N ALA A 278 -119.19 -48.51 78.20
CA ALA A 278 -119.49 -49.66 79.06
C ALA A 278 -120.40 -49.32 80.27
N LYS A 279 -120.36 -48.06 80.75
CA LYS A 279 -121.21 -47.60 81.86
C LYS A 279 -122.65 -47.33 81.46
N ASN A 280 -122.86 -46.70 80.29
CA ASN A 280 -124.20 -46.28 79.87
C ASN A 280 -125.12 -47.45 79.50
N ASP A 281 -124.57 -48.54 78.94
CA ASP A 281 -125.38 -49.70 78.56
C ASP A 281 -125.86 -50.52 79.76
N GLN A 282 -125.14 -50.47 80.89
CA GLN A 282 -125.49 -51.20 82.11
C GLN A 282 -126.58 -50.47 82.92
N GLU A 283 -126.59 -49.13 82.91
CA GLU A 283 -127.60 -48.33 83.60
C GLU A 283 -128.97 -48.34 82.88
N TYR A 284 -128.98 -48.42 81.55
CA TYR A 284 -130.23 -48.43 80.77
C TYR A 284 -131.01 -49.75 80.83
N ALA A 285 -130.31 -50.89 80.96
CA ALA A 285 -130.93 -52.21 81.05
C ALA A 285 -131.65 -52.44 82.40
N ALA A 286 -131.03 -52.03 83.51
CA ALA A 286 -131.59 -52.21 84.85
C ALA A 286 -132.87 -51.38 85.10
N LEU A 287 -132.97 -50.20 84.49
CA LEU A 287 -134.13 -49.31 84.66
C LEU A 287 -135.37 -49.81 83.89
N SER A 288 -135.16 -50.53 82.77
CA SER A 288 -136.22 -51.01 81.88
C SER A 288 -136.96 -52.23 82.44
N GLU A 289 -136.27 -53.12 83.18
CA GLU A 289 -136.91 -54.26 83.85
C GLU A 289 -137.81 -53.82 85.02
N LEU A 290 -137.35 -52.87 85.83
CA LEU A 290 -138.10 -52.39 87.00
C LEU A 290 -139.43 -51.72 86.60
N PHE A 291 -139.45 -51.01 85.47
CA PHE A 291 -140.66 -50.34 84.96
C PHE A 291 -141.69 -51.32 84.39
N LYS A 292 -141.23 -52.46 83.83
CA LYS A 292 -142.12 -53.52 83.34
C LYS A 292 -142.79 -54.29 84.47
N GLU A 293 -142.06 -54.57 85.55
CA GLU A 293 -142.58 -55.26 86.73
C GLU A 293 -143.67 -54.42 87.42
N PHE A 294 -143.43 -53.11 87.57
CA PHE A 294 -144.39 -52.14 88.10
C PHE A 294 -145.73 -52.09 87.34
N MET A 295 -145.68 -52.12 86.00
CA MET A 295 -146.89 -52.04 85.18
C MET A 295 -147.72 -53.33 85.18
N ASN A 296 -147.09 -54.49 85.36
CA ASN A 296 -147.79 -55.78 85.41
C ASN A 296 -148.56 -55.97 86.72
N ASP A 297 -147.98 -55.60 87.87
CA ASP A 297 -148.62 -55.74 89.18
C ASP A 297 -149.87 -54.86 89.32
N ILE A 298 -149.84 -53.66 88.75
CA ILE A 298 -151.01 -52.77 88.69
C ILE A 298 -152.11 -53.42 87.86
N TYR A 299 -151.76 -54.03 86.73
CA TYR A 299 -152.74 -54.63 85.82
C TYR A 299 -153.45 -55.84 86.45
N PHE A 300 -152.72 -56.73 87.14
CA PHE A 300 -153.33 -57.90 87.80
C PHE A 300 -154.23 -57.53 88.97
N HIS A 301 -153.84 -56.55 89.79
CA HIS A 301 -154.63 -56.17 90.96
C HIS A 301 -155.97 -55.53 90.60
N PHE A 302 -156.05 -54.78 89.49
CA PHE A 302 -157.31 -54.20 89.03
C PHE A 302 -158.19 -55.22 88.32
N GLN A 303 -157.64 -56.30 87.77
CA GLN A 303 -158.43 -57.33 87.10
C GLN A 303 -159.23 -58.20 88.10
N ASP A 304 -158.63 -58.59 89.22
CA ASP A 304 -159.34 -59.33 90.29
C ASP A 304 -160.44 -58.50 90.97
N ALA A 305 -160.29 -57.17 91.00
CA ALA A 305 -161.22 -56.29 91.71
C ALA A 305 -162.53 -56.01 90.94
N PHE A 306 -162.60 -56.36 89.65
CA PHE A 306 -163.78 -56.08 88.81
C PHE A 306 -164.64 -57.32 88.47
N ASP A 307 -164.21 -58.53 88.84
CA ASP A 307 -164.94 -59.77 88.54
C ASP A 307 -165.87 -60.27 89.68
N GLU A 308 -165.85 -59.66 90.88
CA GLU A 308 -166.78 -60.02 91.96
C GLU A 308 -167.89 -58.98 92.16
N ASP A 309 -169.14 -59.42 91.92
CA ASP A 309 -170.43 -58.73 92.05
C ASP A 309 -170.70 -58.08 93.44
N THR A 310 -169.92 -57.06 93.79
CA THR A 310 -170.11 -56.28 95.02
C THR A 310 -169.85 -54.80 94.77
N GLU A 311 -170.84 -53.96 95.07
CA GLU A 311 -170.72 -52.50 95.01
C GLU A 311 -169.63 -52.02 95.97
N PHE A 312 -168.42 -51.81 95.43
CA PHE A 312 -167.29 -51.33 96.21
C PHE A 312 -167.30 -49.80 96.32
N THR A 313 -167.23 -49.30 97.55
CA THR A 313 -167.18 -47.86 97.81
C THR A 313 -165.75 -47.34 97.65
N GLY A 314 -165.56 -46.19 97.00
CA GLY A 314 -164.25 -45.65 96.60
C GLY A 314 -163.21 -45.45 97.73
N LYS A 315 -163.61 -45.58 99.00
CA LYS A 315 -162.72 -45.55 100.16
C LYS A 315 -161.82 -46.79 100.25
N GLU A 316 -162.32 -47.94 99.82
CA GLU A 316 -161.60 -49.21 99.91
C GLU A 316 -160.56 -49.35 98.79
N ILE A 317 -160.89 -48.86 97.58
CA ILE A 317 -159.94 -48.73 96.45
C ILE A 317 -158.76 -47.83 96.85
N VAL A 318 -159.03 -46.69 97.48
CA VAL A 318 -157.98 -45.77 97.94
C VAL A 318 -157.11 -46.41 99.03
N MET A 319 -157.68 -47.25 99.90
CA MET A 319 -156.91 -47.98 100.91
C MET A 319 -156.01 -49.06 100.29
N ALA A 320 -156.50 -49.79 99.29
CA ALA A 320 -155.72 -50.78 98.56
C ALA A 320 -154.56 -50.12 97.78
N ILE A 321 -154.84 -49.04 97.04
CA ILE A 321 -153.83 -48.23 96.35
C ILE A 321 -152.79 -47.70 97.34
N ARG A 322 -153.22 -47.21 98.50
CA ARG A 322 -152.30 -46.74 99.56
C ARG A 322 -151.42 -47.87 100.10
N LYS A 323 -151.94 -49.10 100.23
CA LYS A 323 -151.19 -50.24 100.75
C LYS A 323 -150.14 -50.73 99.76
N ILE A 324 -150.48 -50.80 98.47
CA ILE A 324 -149.57 -51.13 97.37
C ILE A 324 -148.46 -50.07 97.26
N LEU A 325 -148.82 -48.79 97.25
CA LEU A 325 -147.85 -47.69 97.23
C LEU A 325 -146.89 -47.76 98.42
N LYS A 326 -147.38 -48.06 99.63
CA LYS A 326 -146.54 -48.10 100.84
C LYS A 326 -145.58 -49.29 100.86
N GLN A 327 -146.02 -50.46 100.40
CA GLN A 327 -145.18 -51.66 100.32
C GLN A 327 -144.08 -51.49 99.25
N ASN A 328 -144.44 -51.01 98.06
CA ASN A 328 -143.49 -50.79 96.97
C ASN A 328 -142.47 -49.68 97.28
N THR A 329 -142.89 -48.61 97.98
CA THR A 329 -141.97 -47.54 98.38
C THR A 329 -140.89 -48.05 99.35
N MET A 330 -141.23 -49.00 100.23
CA MET A 330 -140.25 -49.60 101.14
C MET A 330 -139.26 -50.53 100.41
N ASP A 331 -139.71 -51.32 99.44
CA ASP A 331 -138.82 -52.19 98.64
C ASP A 331 -137.89 -51.40 97.71
N ILE A 332 -138.36 -50.30 97.13
CA ILE A 332 -137.53 -49.42 96.28
C ILE A 332 -136.45 -48.72 97.13
N LEU A 333 -136.77 -48.28 98.35
CA LEU A 333 -135.79 -47.68 99.26
C LEU A 333 -134.71 -48.68 99.70
N ALA A 334 -135.07 -49.94 99.96
CA ALA A 334 -134.12 -50.99 100.30
C ALA A 334 -133.15 -51.30 99.14
N LYS A 335 -133.65 -51.40 97.90
CA LYS A 335 -132.81 -51.62 96.70
C LYS A 335 -131.89 -50.43 96.39
N LEU A 336 -132.31 -49.20 96.71
CA LEU A 336 -131.49 -47.99 96.56
C LEU A 336 -130.36 -47.90 97.59
N GLU A 337 -130.59 -48.31 98.84
CA GLU A 337 -129.53 -48.39 99.86
C GLU A 337 -128.44 -49.41 99.47
N GLU A 338 -128.83 -50.55 98.90
CA GLU A 338 -127.90 -51.60 98.44
C GLU A 338 -127.05 -51.13 97.24
N PHE A 339 -127.64 -50.37 96.32
CA PHE A 339 -126.93 -49.80 95.16
C PHE A 339 -125.88 -48.74 95.55
N TYR A 340 -126.20 -47.87 96.51
CA TYR A 340 -125.24 -46.86 97.01
C TYR A 340 -124.08 -47.49 97.79
N HIS A 341 -124.31 -48.61 98.49
CA HIS A 341 -123.25 -49.33 99.19
C HIS A 341 -122.23 -49.96 98.23
N GLN A 342 -122.66 -50.47 97.07
CA GLN A 342 -121.76 -51.02 96.05
C GLN A 342 -120.91 -49.94 95.36
N GLN A 343 -121.44 -48.72 95.19
CA GLN A 343 -120.70 -47.63 94.54
C GLN A 343 -119.56 -47.06 95.41
N ALA A 344 -119.63 -47.21 96.74
CA ALA A 344 -118.58 -46.80 97.68
C ALA A 344 -117.36 -47.74 97.69
N LEU A 345 -117.54 -49.03 97.36
CA LEU A 345 -116.48 -50.04 97.34
C LEU A 345 -115.60 -50.02 96.08
N HIS A 346 -116.00 -49.32 95.01
CA HIS A 346 -115.24 -49.19 93.76
C HIS A 346 -114.44 -47.87 93.60
N ARG A 347 -114.40 -47.04 94.66
CA ARG A 347 -113.61 -45.79 94.68
C ARG A 347 -112.36 -45.84 95.59
N GLN A 348 -112.07 -46.97 96.21
CA GLN A 348 -110.75 -47.31 96.77
C GLN A 348 -110.00 -48.16 95.77
#